data_AF-A0A7C1BXF8-F1
#
_entry.id   AF-A0A7C1BXF8-F1
#
_cell.length_a   1.000
_cell.length_b   1.000
_cell.length_c   1.000
_cell.angle_alpha   90.00
_cell.angle_beta   90.00
_cell.angle_gamma   90.00
#
_symmetry.space_group_name_H-M   'P 1'
#
loop_
_entity.id
_entity.type
_entity.pdbx_description
1 polymer ?
#
loop_
_entity_poly.entity_id
_entity_poly.type
_entity_poly.pdbx_seq_one_letter_code
_entity_poly.pdbx_strand_id
1 'polypeptide(L)'
;MNTKEKLKIIQDISGLTQTEMAAKIGVSFVALNNWWNEKAKPRKKQEDAIDALYRAYTGQKLIPETVLAAQKELIVKKSNENRNILNIILKNSDIYDQFLLSLTYNSNKIEGSTLSEDETADIIFNNKSIPNKSLIEQLEVKNHQAALQYLFRYLAGAKKI
;
A
#
# COMPACT_ATOMS: atom_id res chain seq x y z
N MET A 1 18.59 16.09 -11.47
CA MET A 1 18.27 15.04 -12.47
C MET A 1 17.94 15.72 -13.79
N ASN A 2 18.64 15.35 -14.86
CA ASN A 2 18.45 15.92 -16.19
C ASN A 2 17.23 15.30 -16.91
N THR A 3 16.84 15.88 -18.05
CA THR A 3 15.67 15.43 -18.82
C THR A 3 15.79 13.97 -19.27
N LYS A 4 16.97 13.55 -19.74
CA LYS A 4 17.20 12.17 -20.23
C LYS A 4 17.04 11.14 -19.13
N GLU A 5 17.59 11.40 -17.94
CA GLU A 5 17.45 10.56 -16.76
C GLU A 5 15.97 10.40 -16.36
N LYS A 6 15.20 11.50 -16.37
CA LYS A 6 13.75 11.46 -16.10
C LYS A 6 13.02 10.58 -17.10
N LEU A 7 13.29 10.75 -18.39
CA LEU A 7 12.65 9.98 -19.46
C LEU A 7 12.99 8.48 -19.39
N LYS A 8 14.25 8.13 -19.06
CA LYS A 8 14.65 6.72 -18.85
C LYS A 8 13.92 6.09 -17.66
N ILE A 9 13.89 6.77 -16.52
CA ILE A 9 13.20 6.25 -15.33
C ILE A 9 11.70 6.10 -15.59
N ILE A 10 11.08 7.03 -16.31
CA ILE A 10 9.67 6.87 -16.73
C ILE A 10 9.53 5.59 -17.56
N GLN A 11 10.37 5.39 -18.59
CA GLN A 11 10.32 4.21 -19.44
C GLN A 11 10.50 2.91 -18.66
N ASP A 12 11.49 2.85 -17.76
CA ASP A 12 11.82 1.66 -16.98
C ASP A 12 10.65 1.25 -16.06
N ILE A 13 9.98 2.23 -15.44
CA ILE A 13 8.87 1.98 -14.51
C ILE A 13 7.56 1.72 -15.25
N SER A 14 7.29 2.48 -16.31
CA SER A 14 5.99 2.47 -16.98
C SER A 14 5.89 1.43 -18.11
N GLY A 15 7.03 0.90 -18.59
CA GLY A 15 7.10 0.05 -19.78
C GLY A 15 6.72 0.75 -21.10
N LEU A 16 6.70 2.09 -21.12
CA LEU A 16 6.24 2.84 -22.29
C LEU A 16 7.33 2.89 -23.37
N THR A 17 6.89 2.77 -24.62
CA THR A 17 7.73 3.14 -25.76
C THR A 17 7.93 4.66 -25.82
N GLN A 18 8.99 5.12 -26.47
CA GLN A 18 9.24 6.54 -26.69
C GLN A 18 8.09 7.23 -27.45
N THR A 19 7.41 6.50 -28.33
CA THR A 19 6.25 7.00 -29.09
C THR A 19 5.04 7.25 -28.18
N GLU A 20 4.72 6.29 -27.30
CA GLU A 20 3.62 6.45 -26.35
C GLU A 20 3.92 7.53 -25.30
N MET A 21 5.18 7.63 -24.88
CA MET A 21 5.63 8.70 -24.00
C MET A 21 5.50 10.07 -24.66
N ALA A 22 5.84 10.19 -25.94
CA ALA A 22 5.69 11.43 -26.70
C ALA A 22 4.21 11.84 -26.81
N ALA A 23 3.34 10.87 -27.09
CA ALA A 23 1.90 11.08 -27.11
C ALA A 23 1.35 11.56 -25.76
N LYS A 24 1.79 10.96 -24.64
CA LYS A 24 1.39 11.39 -23.28
C LYS A 24 1.88 12.79 -22.91
N ILE A 25 3.06 13.18 -23.36
CA ILE A 25 3.62 14.53 -23.15
C ILE A 25 2.97 15.55 -24.11
N GLY A 26 2.33 15.10 -25.18
CA GLY A 26 1.68 15.94 -26.19
C GLY A 26 2.67 16.53 -27.20
N VAL A 27 3.71 15.78 -27.56
CA VAL A 27 4.80 16.22 -28.45
C VAL A 27 5.07 15.18 -29.54
N SER A 28 5.78 15.55 -30.60
CA SER A 28 6.16 14.59 -31.63
C SER A 28 7.23 13.62 -31.13
N PHE A 29 7.26 12.41 -31.68
CA PHE A 29 8.32 11.43 -31.42
C PHE A 29 9.71 12.03 -31.65
N VAL A 30 9.89 12.79 -32.74
CA VAL A 30 11.17 13.44 -33.08
C VAL A 30 11.62 14.41 -31.98
N ALA A 31 10.69 15.20 -31.42
CA ALA A 31 11.01 16.12 -30.33
C ALA A 31 11.49 15.35 -29.08
N LEU A 32 10.76 14.31 -28.69
CA LEU A 32 11.13 13.47 -27.54
C LEU A 32 12.47 12.74 -27.78
N ASN A 33 12.68 12.19 -28.96
CA ASN A 33 13.91 11.49 -29.33
C ASN A 33 15.12 12.45 -29.33
N ASN A 34 14.94 13.71 -29.71
CA ASN A 34 16.00 14.71 -29.61
C ASN A 34 16.35 15.05 -28.15
N TRP A 35 15.39 15.06 -27.22
CA TRP A 35 15.67 15.22 -25.79
C TRP A 35 16.31 13.96 -25.19
N TRP A 36 15.87 12.79 -25.63
CA TRP A 36 16.41 11.49 -25.21
C TRP A 36 17.89 11.33 -25.55
N ASN A 37 18.28 11.83 -26.73
CA ASN A 37 19.66 11.84 -27.22
C ASN A 37 20.40 13.14 -26.91
N GLU A 38 19.83 14.02 -26.07
CA GLU A 38 20.44 15.29 -25.64
C GLU A 38 20.82 16.26 -26.77
N LYS A 39 20.23 16.08 -27.96
CA LYS A 39 20.42 16.96 -29.13
C LYS A 39 19.68 18.29 -28.98
N ALA A 40 18.68 18.34 -28.11
CA ALA A 40 17.91 19.53 -27.81
C ALA A 40 17.42 19.51 -26.36
N LYS A 41 17.00 20.67 -25.84
CA LYS A 41 16.34 20.79 -24.53
C LYS A 41 14.84 21.10 -24.72
N PRO A 42 13.94 20.50 -23.91
CA PRO A 42 12.53 20.87 -23.88
C PRO A 42 12.35 22.33 -23.46
N ARG A 43 11.27 22.99 -23.90
CA ARG A 43 10.89 24.31 -23.36
C ARG A 43 10.15 24.10 -22.05
N LYS A 44 9.96 25.18 -21.28
CA LYS A 44 9.36 25.14 -19.94
C LYS A 44 8.07 24.31 -19.84
N LYS A 45 7.14 24.52 -20.78
CA LYS A 45 5.88 23.74 -20.85
C LYS A 45 6.12 22.22 -21.00
N GLN A 46 7.11 21.82 -21.80
CA GLN A 46 7.44 20.41 -21.98
C GLN A 46 8.23 19.84 -20.80
N GLU A 47 9.09 20.64 -20.16
CA GLU A 47 9.74 20.26 -18.90
C GLU A 47 8.70 19.98 -17.81
N ASP A 48 7.71 20.86 -17.65
CA ASP A 48 6.66 20.69 -16.66
C ASP A 48 5.81 19.44 -16.93
N ALA A 49 5.56 19.10 -18.21
CA ALA A 49 4.87 17.88 -18.60
C ALA A 49 5.71 16.61 -18.32
N ILE A 50 7.02 16.65 -18.59
CA ILE A 50 7.95 15.56 -18.25
C ILE A 50 8.03 15.38 -16.73
N ASP A 51 8.06 16.46 -15.97
CA ASP A 51 8.08 16.43 -14.51
C ASP A 51 6.78 15.89 -13.93
N ALA A 52 5.62 16.29 -14.48
CA ALA A 52 4.34 15.72 -14.08
C ALA A 52 4.28 14.21 -14.35
N LEU A 53 4.74 13.77 -15.53
CA LEU A 53 4.77 12.36 -15.90
C LEU A 53 5.74 11.56 -15.02
N TYR A 54 6.94 12.10 -14.78
CA TYR A 54 7.93 11.52 -13.88
C TYR A 54 7.34 11.29 -12.48
N ARG A 55 6.74 12.32 -11.89
CA ARG A 55 6.11 12.25 -10.55
C ARG A 55 4.96 11.24 -10.49
N ALA A 56 4.19 11.12 -11.57
CA ALA A 56 3.08 10.18 -11.65
C ALA A 56 3.57 8.72 -11.62
N TYR A 57 4.66 8.42 -12.36
CA TYR A 57 5.19 7.06 -12.45
C TYR A 57 6.15 6.69 -11.31
N THR A 58 6.92 7.63 -10.75
CA THR A 58 7.78 7.35 -9.59
C THR A 58 7.04 7.34 -8.24
N GLY A 59 5.74 7.64 -8.24
CA GLY A 59 4.96 7.84 -7.01
C GLY A 59 5.33 9.11 -6.24
N GLN A 60 6.31 9.89 -6.70
CA GLN A 60 6.75 11.14 -6.08
C GLN A 60 5.87 12.32 -6.52
N LYS A 61 4.56 12.27 -6.25
CA LYS A 61 3.69 13.45 -6.41
C LYS A 61 4.24 14.53 -5.48
N LEU A 62 4.80 15.62 -6.03
CA LEU A 62 5.27 16.75 -5.22
C LEU A 62 4.03 17.40 -4.63
N ILE A 63 3.71 17.07 -3.39
CA ILE A 63 2.62 17.70 -2.66
C ILE A 63 3.18 19.05 -2.20
N PRO A 64 2.58 20.19 -2.61
CA PRO A 64 2.97 21.49 -2.09
C PRO A 64 3.00 21.46 -0.57
N GLU A 65 4.01 22.07 0.05
CA GLU A 65 4.22 22.00 1.50
C GLU A 65 2.99 22.45 2.28
N THR A 66 2.27 23.45 1.77
CA THR A 66 0.99 23.93 2.32
C THR A 66 -0.11 22.87 2.31
N VAL A 67 -0.23 22.09 1.23
CA VAL A 67 -1.21 21.00 1.11
C VAL A 67 -0.82 19.84 2.03
N LEU A 68 0.47 19.51 2.10
CA LEU A 68 0.98 18.47 3.00
C LEU A 68 0.74 18.84 4.48
N ALA A 69 1.00 20.10 4.85
CA ALA A 69 0.75 20.62 6.19
C ALA A 69 -0.73 20.54 6.55
N ALA A 70 -1.63 21.00 5.67
CA ALA A 70 -3.07 20.91 5.87
C ALA A 70 -3.56 19.46 6.00
N GLN A 71 -3.04 18.54 5.19
CA GLN A 71 -3.38 17.11 5.30
C GLN A 71 -2.90 16.49 6.62
N LYS A 72 -1.68 16.83 7.06
CA LYS A 72 -1.16 16.39 8.37
C LYS A 72 -2.03 16.91 9.51
N GLU A 73 -2.43 18.17 9.48
CA GLU A 73 -3.36 18.74 10.48
C GLU A 73 -4.71 18.02 10.50
N LEU A 74 -5.28 17.73 9.33
CA LEU A 74 -6.54 16.97 9.24
C LEU A 74 -6.42 15.56 9.83
N ILE A 75 -5.30 14.87 9.58
CA ILE A 75 -5.03 13.53 10.14
C ILE A 75 -4.91 13.61 11.66
N VAL A 76 -4.14 14.57 12.18
CA VAL A 76 -3.97 14.77 13.63
C VAL A 76 -5.31 15.10 14.29
N LYS A 77 -6.14 15.94 13.67
CA LYS A 77 -7.48 16.27 14.16
C LYS A 77 -8.35 15.01 14.26
N LYS A 78 -8.42 14.19 13.21
CA LYS A 78 -9.18 12.92 13.21
C LYS A 78 -8.63 11.89 14.20
N SER A 79 -7.31 11.81 14.34
CA SER A 79 -6.66 10.93 15.33
C SER A 79 -7.03 11.36 16.76
N ASN A 80 -7.08 12.65 17.03
CA ASN A 80 -7.49 13.20 18.32
C ASN A 80 -8.97 12.97 18.65
N GLU A 81 -9.84 12.80 17.64
CA GLU A 81 -11.24 12.38 17.84
C GLU A 81 -11.32 10.91 18.29
N ASN A 82 -10.36 10.07 17.87
CA ASN A 82 -10.32 8.63 18.16
C ASN A 82 -9.09 8.27 19.01
N ARG A 83 -8.92 8.93 20.16
CA ARG A 83 -7.68 8.84 20.99
C ARG A 83 -7.30 7.43 21.40
N ASN A 84 -8.25 6.49 21.44
CA ASN A 84 -7.99 5.12 21.86
C ASN A 84 -8.63 4.12 20.88
N ILE A 85 -8.03 4.00 19.71
CA ILE A 85 -8.42 3.04 18.65
C ILE A 85 -8.46 1.62 19.20
N LEU A 86 -7.51 1.22 20.05
CA LEU A 86 -7.50 -0.11 20.65
C LEU A 86 -8.78 -0.37 21.45
N ASN A 87 -9.21 0.59 22.26
CA ASN A 87 -10.46 0.48 23.01
C ASN A 87 -11.70 0.46 22.10
N ILE A 88 -11.67 1.16 20.96
CA ILE A 88 -12.75 1.09 19.96
C ILE A 88 -12.82 -0.33 19.39
N ILE A 89 -11.69 -0.90 18.97
CA ILE A 89 -11.65 -2.27 18.44
C ILE A 89 -12.13 -3.25 19.51
N LEU A 90 -11.60 -3.19 20.74
CA LEU A 90 -11.93 -4.13 21.81
C LEU A 90 -13.39 -4.05 22.30
N LYS A 91 -14.03 -2.88 22.19
CA LYS A 91 -15.44 -2.70 22.61
C LYS A 91 -16.46 -3.09 21.54
N ASN A 92 -16.05 -3.26 20.29
CA ASN A 92 -16.92 -3.57 19.16
C ASN A 92 -16.50 -4.93 18.59
N SER A 93 -17.22 -5.99 18.94
CA SER A 93 -16.84 -7.37 18.60
C SER A 93 -16.78 -7.61 17.09
N ASP A 94 -17.67 -6.98 16.32
CA ASP A 94 -17.69 -7.01 14.86
C ASP A 94 -16.39 -6.45 14.24
N ILE A 95 -15.92 -5.29 14.75
CA ILE A 95 -14.66 -4.69 14.31
C ILE A 95 -13.47 -5.57 14.71
N TYR A 96 -13.47 -6.06 15.95
CA TYR A 96 -12.42 -6.95 16.44
C TYR A 96 -12.32 -8.25 15.64
N ASP A 97 -13.45 -8.91 15.39
CA ASP A 97 -13.52 -10.17 14.66
C ASP A 97 -13.08 -9.99 13.20
N GLN A 98 -13.58 -8.95 12.53
CA GLN A 98 -13.16 -8.64 11.16
C GLN A 98 -11.66 -8.30 11.10
N PHE A 99 -11.15 -7.53 12.07
CA PHE A 99 -9.73 -7.19 12.12
C PHE A 99 -8.86 -8.44 12.33
N LEU A 100 -9.24 -9.32 13.26
CA LEU A 100 -8.57 -10.58 13.53
C LEU A 100 -8.55 -11.49 12.29
N LEU A 101 -9.69 -11.64 11.62
CA LEU A 101 -9.81 -12.44 10.41
C LEU A 101 -8.94 -11.88 9.29
N SER A 102 -9.16 -10.61 8.92
CA SER A 102 -8.47 -10.00 7.78
C SER A 102 -6.97 -9.93 8.00
N LEU A 103 -6.49 -9.62 9.21
CA LEU A 103 -5.05 -9.57 9.48
C LEU A 103 -4.43 -10.97 9.40
N THR A 104 -5.08 -11.98 10.01
CA THR A 104 -4.58 -13.37 9.99
C THR A 104 -4.55 -13.94 8.58
N TYR A 105 -5.65 -13.78 7.83
CA TYR A 105 -5.74 -14.23 6.45
C TYR A 105 -4.66 -13.59 5.57
N ASN A 106 -4.57 -12.25 5.57
CA ASN A 106 -3.63 -11.55 4.68
C ASN A 106 -2.17 -11.81 5.05
N SER A 107 -1.81 -11.87 6.34
CA SER A 107 -0.44 -12.17 6.77
C SER A 107 -0.02 -13.56 6.32
N ASN A 108 -0.82 -14.58 6.63
CA ASN A 108 -0.52 -15.95 6.24
C ASN A 108 -0.54 -16.12 4.71
N LYS A 109 -1.40 -15.36 4.00
CA LYS A 109 -1.46 -15.39 2.53
C LYS A 109 -0.16 -14.89 1.88
N ILE A 110 0.42 -13.82 2.43
CA ILE A 110 1.72 -13.27 1.99
C ILE A 110 2.84 -14.30 2.19
N GLU A 111 2.77 -15.08 3.27
CA GLU A 111 3.75 -16.12 3.60
C GLU A 111 3.52 -17.46 2.86
N GLY A 112 2.46 -17.54 2.04
CA GLY A 112 2.23 -18.67 1.12
C GLY A 112 1.06 -19.58 1.49
N SER A 113 0.23 -19.22 2.47
CA SER A 113 -0.96 -20.00 2.81
C SER A 113 -1.94 -20.13 1.64
N THR A 114 -2.47 -21.33 1.48
CA THR A 114 -3.44 -21.72 0.46
C THR A 114 -4.89 -21.63 0.94
N LEU A 115 -5.12 -21.31 2.22
CA LEU A 115 -6.46 -21.13 2.77
C LEU A 115 -7.18 -19.94 2.12
N SER A 116 -8.50 -20.04 1.95
CA SER A 116 -9.37 -18.91 1.64
C SER A 116 -9.69 -18.10 2.90
N GLU A 117 -10.29 -16.92 2.74
CA GLU A 117 -10.74 -16.13 3.89
C GLU A 117 -11.86 -16.85 4.64
N ASP A 118 -12.81 -17.48 3.94
CA ASP A 118 -13.89 -18.28 4.54
C ASP A 118 -13.36 -19.51 5.32
N GLU A 119 -12.39 -20.24 4.76
CA GLU A 119 -11.72 -21.36 5.44
C GLU A 119 -10.98 -20.87 6.70
N THR A 120 -10.32 -19.71 6.60
CA THR A 120 -9.66 -19.06 7.74
C THR A 120 -10.67 -18.69 8.83
N ALA A 121 -11.83 -18.13 8.44
CA ALA A 121 -12.91 -17.78 9.35
C ALA A 121 -13.48 -19.03 10.06
N ASP A 122 -13.68 -20.13 9.32
CA ASP A 122 -14.14 -21.40 9.87
C ASP A 122 -13.15 -21.98 10.91
N ILE A 123 -11.84 -21.84 10.67
CA ILE A 123 -10.82 -22.21 11.65
C ILE A 123 -10.90 -21.30 12.89
N ILE A 124 -10.92 -19.97 12.69
CA ILE A 124 -10.85 -18.98 13.79
C ILE A 124 -12.09 -19.04 14.68
N PHE A 125 -13.29 -18.96 14.09
CA PHE A 125 -14.55 -18.75 14.81
C PHE A 125 -15.32 -20.03 15.11
N ASN A 126 -15.21 -21.04 14.23
CA ASN A 126 -15.97 -22.28 14.35
C ASN A 126 -15.13 -23.46 14.83
N ASN A 127 -13.81 -23.28 15.03
CA ASN A 127 -12.86 -24.33 15.40
C ASN A 127 -12.95 -25.57 14.48
N LYS A 128 -13.25 -25.36 13.19
CA LYS A 128 -13.34 -26.42 12.20
C LYS A 128 -11.95 -26.74 11.63
N SER A 129 -11.68 -28.02 11.42
CA SER A 129 -10.57 -28.48 10.59
C SER A 129 -10.98 -28.46 9.12
N ILE A 130 -10.12 -27.96 8.25
CA ILE A 130 -10.38 -27.90 6.80
C ILE A 130 -9.76 -29.13 6.11
N PRO A 131 -10.56 -29.96 5.42
CA PRO A 131 -10.04 -31.10 4.69
C PRO A 131 -9.18 -30.65 3.49
N ASN A 132 -8.25 -31.49 3.05
CA ASN A 132 -7.37 -31.24 1.91
C ASN A 132 -6.46 -29.99 2.05
N LYS A 133 -6.24 -29.54 3.29
CA LYS A 133 -5.29 -28.48 3.65
C LYS A 133 -4.24 -29.01 4.61
N SER A 134 -3.05 -28.42 4.60
CA SER A 134 -2.01 -28.81 5.55
C SER A 134 -2.45 -28.54 6.98
N LEU A 135 -2.10 -29.44 7.91
CA LEU A 135 -2.26 -29.18 9.34
C LEU A 135 -1.43 -27.95 9.76
N ILE A 136 -0.26 -27.75 9.15
CA ILE A 136 0.64 -26.64 9.47
C ILE A 136 -0.05 -25.31 9.18
N GLU A 137 -0.65 -25.13 8.00
CA GLU A 137 -1.34 -23.88 7.63
C GLU A 137 -2.52 -23.57 8.58
N GLN A 138 -3.23 -24.61 9.05
CA GLN A 138 -4.31 -24.44 10.01
C GLN A 138 -3.80 -24.07 11.41
N LEU A 139 -2.66 -24.63 11.82
CA LEU A 139 -1.98 -24.25 13.06
C LEU A 139 -1.41 -22.84 13.00
N GLU A 140 -0.90 -22.39 11.85
CA GLU A 140 -0.45 -21.01 11.65
C GLU A 140 -1.59 -20.01 11.85
N VAL A 141 -2.79 -20.30 11.35
CA VAL A 141 -3.99 -19.49 11.62
C VAL A 141 -4.27 -19.39 13.12
N LYS A 142 -4.24 -20.52 13.85
CA LYS A 142 -4.46 -20.54 15.30
C LYS A 142 -3.37 -19.83 16.09
N ASN A 143 -2.11 -19.99 15.68
CA ASN A 143 -0.96 -19.34 16.30
C ASN A 143 -1.03 -17.81 16.12
N HIS A 144 -1.34 -17.35 14.91
CA HIS A 144 -1.51 -15.93 14.62
C HIS A 144 -2.70 -15.34 15.38
N GLN A 145 -3.83 -16.08 15.47
CA GLN A 145 -4.97 -15.72 16.31
C GLN A 145 -4.56 -15.52 17.79
N ALA A 146 -3.85 -16.50 18.36
CA ALA A 146 -3.39 -16.43 19.75
C ALA A 146 -2.39 -15.30 19.99
N ALA A 147 -1.47 -15.06 19.05
CA ALA A 147 -0.51 -13.96 19.12
C ALA A 147 -1.21 -12.59 19.13
N LEU A 148 -2.21 -12.38 18.27
CA LEU A 148 -2.95 -11.13 18.23
C LEU A 148 -3.78 -10.92 19.50
N GLN A 149 -4.44 -11.97 19.98
CA GLN A 149 -5.17 -11.94 21.26
C GLN A 149 -4.26 -11.58 22.43
N TYR A 150 -3.07 -12.17 22.49
CA TYR A 150 -2.06 -11.85 23.51
C TYR A 150 -1.62 -10.39 23.41
N LEU A 151 -1.29 -9.90 22.20
CA LEU A 151 -0.88 -8.52 21.96
C LEU A 151 -1.95 -7.52 22.43
N PHE A 152 -3.20 -7.76 22.09
CA PHE A 152 -4.30 -6.87 22.46
C PHE A 152 -4.53 -6.86 23.97
N ARG A 153 -4.47 -8.02 24.64
CA ARG A 153 -4.52 -8.10 26.10
C ARG A 153 -3.37 -7.34 26.76
N TYR A 154 -2.15 -7.52 26.25
CA TYR A 154 -0.95 -6.85 26.75
C TYR A 154 -1.07 -5.32 26.63
N LEU A 155 -1.48 -4.82 25.46
CA LEU A 155 -1.67 -3.40 25.21
C LEU A 155 -2.84 -2.80 26.01
N ALA A 156 -3.87 -3.58 26.31
CA ALA A 156 -4.99 -3.16 27.16
C ALA A 156 -4.64 -3.09 28.66
N GLY A 157 -3.41 -3.43 29.05
CA GLY A 157 -2.97 -3.41 30.45
C GLY A 157 -3.53 -4.55 31.30
N ALA A 158 -4.08 -5.60 30.69
CA ALA A 158 -4.45 -6.81 31.42
C ALA A 158 -3.15 -7.49 31.91
N LYS A 159 -2.94 -7.53 33.23
CA LYS A 159 -1.77 -8.16 33.89
C LYS A 159 -1.50 -9.56 33.31
N LYS A 160 -0.20 -9.89 33.20
CA LYS A 160 0.35 -11.16 32.73
C LYS A 160 -0.26 -12.37 33.47
N ILE A 161 -0.43 -13.46 32.72
CA ILE A 161 -0.63 -14.84 33.22
C ILE A 161 0.64 -15.27 33.96
#